data_AF-A0A535W9P7-F1
#
_entry.id   AF-A0A535W9P7-F1
#
_cell.length_a   1.000
_cell.length_b   1.000
_cell.length_c   1.000
_cell.angle_alpha   90.00
_cell.angle_beta   90.00
_cell.angle_gamma   90.00
#
_symmetry.space_group_name_H-M   'P 1'
#
loop_
_entity.id
_entity.type
_entity.pdbx_description
1 polymer ?
#
loop_
_entity_poly.entity_id
_entity_poly.type
_entity_poly.pdbx_seq_one_letter_code
_entity_poly.pdbx_strand_id
1 'polypeptide(L)'
;MDFNIITGPTVRPVNAAYAYSSCNGCQTLAVALQINLISMTATDIRPVNLSKAINYSCHDCLTVADAVQYTIAVADPERVEPRVEELFDTMQAELAAARSTPSLTVAVADIDAVLVQFVDLANSLIAAKDATAEPTTPGAGPPPADLSP
;
A
#
# COMPACT_ATOMS: atom_id res chain seq x y z
N MET A 1 -0.89 8.41 5.81
CA MET A 1 -0.58 7.32 4.88
C MET A 1 0.93 7.22 4.85
N ASP A 2 1.48 6.02 4.75
CA ASP A 2 2.91 5.80 4.94
C ASP A 2 3.53 5.11 3.71
N PHE A 3 4.71 5.59 3.31
CA PHE A 3 5.56 4.94 2.31
C PHE A 3 6.92 4.67 2.95
N ASN A 4 7.23 3.39 3.16
CA ASN A 4 8.44 2.97 3.87
C ASN A 4 9.43 2.30 2.92
N ILE A 5 10.71 2.61 3.09
CA ILE A 5 11.83 1.93 2.45
C ILE A 5 12.60 1.17 3.54
N ILE A 6 12.66 -0.16 3.43
CA ILE A 6 13.28 -1.04 4.43
C ILE A 6 14.34 -1.91 3.76
N THR A 7 15.60 -1.50 3.89
CA THR A 7 16.76 -2.16 3.24
C THR A 7 17.39 -3.28 4.08
N GLY A 8 17.09 -3.34 5.38
CA GLY A 8 17.65 -4.32 6.31
C GLY A 8 17.04 -5.73 6.19
N PRO A 9 17.66 -6.74 6.83
CA PRO A 9 17.19 -8.13 6.79
C PRO A 9 15.88 -8.36 7.57
N THR A 10 15.52 -7.45 8.47
CA THR A 10 14.34 -7.53 9.32
C THR A 10 13.30 -6.49 8.90
N VAL A 11 12.13 -6.98 8.49
CA VAL A 11 10.99 -6.21 7.98
C VAL A 11 9.79 -6.48 8.90
N ARG A 12 9.50 -5.53 9.79
CA ARG A 12 8.38 -5.64 10.76
C ARG A 12 7.53 -4.37 10.83
N PRO A 13 7.05 -3.84 9.67
CA PRO A 13 6.20 -2.66 9.68
C PRO A 13 4.84 -2.97 10.31
N VAL A 14 4.27 -1.96 10.96
CA VAL A 14 2.94 -2.03 11.56
C VAL A 14 2.08 -0.94 10.92
N ASN A 15 0.91 -1.34 10.43
CA ASN A 15 -0.16 -0.46 9.95
C ASN A 15 -1.38 -0.69 10.84
N ALA A 16 -1.91 0.37 11.43
CA ALA A 16 -3.01 0.25 12.39
C ALA A 16 -4.02 1.39 12.27
N ALA A 17 -5.27 1.04 11.97
CA ALA A 17 -6.42 1.94 12.07
C ALA A 17 -7.24 1.57 13.31
N TYR A 18 -7.35 2.49 14.26
CA TYR A 18 -8.11 2.31 15.49
C TYR A 18 -9.15 3.43 15.63
N ALA A 19 -10.42 3.09 15.46
CA ALA A 19 -11.55 3.99 15.62
C ALA A 19 -12.37 3.57 16.85
N TYR A 20 -12.66 4.53 17.72
CA TYR A 20 -13.35 4.30 18.98
C TYR A 20 -14.36 5.42 19.25
N SER A 21 -15.61 5.04 19.49
CA SER A 21 -16.70 5.95 19.83
C SER A 21 -17.30 5.60 21.19
N SER A 22 -17.49 6.63 22.03
CA SER A 22 -18.11 6.51 23.35
C SER A 22 -18.97 7.70 23.74
N CYS A 23 -19.64 8.31 22.75
CA CYS A 23 -20.59 9.41 22.94
C CYS A 23 -21.94 9.04 22.31
N ASN A 24 -22.93 9.94 22.31
CA ASN A 24 -24.18 9.71 21.59
C ASN A 24 -24.13 10.38 20.21
N GLY A 25 -24.45 9.63 19.16
CA GLY A 25 -24.51 10.13 17.79
C GLY A 25 -23.17 10.49 17.16
N CYS A 26 -22.02 10.12 17.74
CA CYS A 26 -20.72 10.37 17.11
C CYS A 26 -20.54 9.55 15.85
N GLN A 27 -19.80 10.15 14.93
CA GLN A 27 -19.25 9.49 13.76
C GLN A 27 -17.73 9.50 13.90
N THR A 28 -17.10 8.32 13.85
CA THR A 28 -15.65 8.18 13.98
C THR A 28 -15.11 7.38 12.81
N LEU A 29 -13.99 7.84 12.26
CA LEU A 29 -13.34 7.24 11.11
C LEU A 29 -11.83 7.16 11.34
N ALA A 30 -11.26 5.98 11.15
CA ALA A 30 -9.81 5.80 11.11
C ALA A 30 -9.41 5.09 9.82
N VAL A 31 -8.40 5.62 9.11
CA VAL A 31 -7.87 5.02 7.90
C VAL A 31 -6.36 4.96 8.00
N ALA A 32 -5.78 3.79 7.74
CA ALA A 32 -4.35 3.55 7.75
C ALA A 32 -3.92 2.86 6.44
N LEU A 33 -3.26 3.59 5.56
CA LEU A 33 -2.74 3.06 4.29
C LEU A 33 -1.22 3.05 4.34
N GLN A 34 -0.60 1.93 3.98
CA GLN A 34 0.85 1.78 4.05
C GLN A 34 1.43 0.93 2.91
N ILE A 35 2.42 1.46 2.20
CA ILE A 35 3.26 0.70 1.26
C ILE A 35 4.65 0.57 1.88
N ASN A 36 5.20 -0.63 1.86
CA ASN A 36 6.57 -0.91 2.30
C ASN A 36 7.35 -1.49 1.11
N LEU A 37 8.33 -0.75 0.59
CA LEU A 37 9.33 -1.29 -0.32
C LEU A 37 10.46 -1.91 0.50
N ILE A 38 10.76 -3.18 0.24
CA ILE A 38 11.75 -3.93 1.00
C ILE A 38 12.82 -4.52 0.09
N SER A 39 14.01 -4.75 0.63
CA SER A 39 15.05 -5.47 -0.09
C SER A 39 14.61 -6.91 -0.42
N MET A 40 14.90 -7.39 -1.63
CA MET A 40 14.77 -8.81 -1.99
C MET A 40 15.64 -9.74 -1.12
N THR A 41 16.63 -9.21 -0.41
CA THR A 41 17.49 -9.97 0.51
C THR A 41 16.96 -10.02 1.95
N ALA A 42 15.80 -9.42 2.23
CA ALA A 42 15.18 -9.50 3.55
C ALA A 42 14.81 -10.95 3.90
N THR A 43 15.13 -11.38 5.12
CA THR A 43 14.96 -12.78 5.57
C THR A 43 13.96 -12.94 6.69
N ASP A 44 13.70 -11.87 7.46
CA ASP A 44 12.73 -11.85 8.55
C ASP A 44 11.60 -10.87 8.23
N ILE A 45 10.57 -11.35 7.53
CA ILE A 45 9.45 -10.53 7.04
C ILE A 45 8.17 -10.88 7.82
N ARG A 46 7.78 -10.00 8.75
CA ARG A 46 6.61 -10.16 9.63
C ARG A 46 5.81 -8.84 9.73
N PRO A 47 5.19 -8.37 8.65
CA PRO A 47 4.34 -7.18 8.66
C PRO A 47 3.05 -7.42 9.47
N VAL A 48 2.51 -6.35 10.07
CA VAL A 48 1.25 -6.37 10.81
C VAL A 48 0.30 -5.33 10.23
N ASN A 49 -0.91 -5.75 9.85
CA ASN A 49 -1.99 -4.87 9.44
C ASN A 49 -3.20 -5.07 10.36
N LEU A 50 -3.68 -3.99 10.98
CA LEU A 50 -4.76 -4.03 11.97
C LEU A 50 -5.80 -2.96 11.65
N SER A 51 -7.08 -3.36 11.60
CA SER A 51 -8.21 -2.45 11.61
C SER A 51 -9.14 -2.79 12.76
N LYS A 52 -9.54 -1.78 13.54
CA LYS A 52 -10.45 -1.95 14.68
C LYS A 52 -11.40 -0.77 14.82
N ALA A 53 -12.69 -1.05 14.75
CA ALA A 53 -13.78 -0.11 15.00
C ALA A 53 -14.55 -0.54 16.25
N ILE A 54 -14.79 0.39 17.18
CA ILE A 54 -15.43 0.09 18.47
C ILE A 54 -16.49 1.15 18.78
N ASN A 55 -17.69 0.68 19.08
CA ASN A 55 -18.74 1.46 19.75
C ASN A 55 -18.85 0.95 21.19
N TYR A 56 -18.53 1.79 22.18
CA TYR A 56 -18.56 1.41 23.59
C TYR A 56 -19.38 2.41 24.40
N SER A 57 -20.38 1.91 25.14
CA SER A 57 -21.27 2.74 25.97
C SER A 57 -21.83 3.95 25.21
N CYS A 58 -22.41 3.67 24.04
CA CYS A 58 -22.78 4.68 23.05
C CYS A 58 -24.16 4.37 22.46
N HIS A 59 -24.91 5.40 22.08
CA HIS A 59 -26.19 5.30 21.37
C HIS A 59 -26.08 5.99 20.00
N ASP A 60 -26.58 5.35 18.94
CA ASP A 60 -26.56 5.86 17.54
C ASP A 60 -25.17 6.24 17.00
N CYS A 61 -24.08 5.60 17.46
CA CYS A 61 -22.77 5.87 16.86
C CYS A 61 -22.54 5.11 15.57
N LEU A 62 -21.76 5.72 14.69
CA LEU A 62 -21.19 5.07 13.52
C LEU A 62 -19.66 5.14 13.62
N THR A 63 -19.01 3.99 13.61
CA THR A 63 -17.55 3.90 13.70
C THR A 63 -17.03 3.05 12.54
N VAL A 64 -16.11 3.61 11.76
CA VAL A 64 -15.49 2.94 10.62
C VAL A 64 -13.98 2.94 10.82
N ALA A 65 -13.35 1.80 10.53
CA ALA A 65 -11.91 1.69 10.50
C ALA A 65 -11.50 0.90 9.27
N ASP A 66 -10.53 1.40 8.51
CA ASP A 66 -9.95 0.69 7.38
C ASP A 66 -8.42 0.72 7.40
N ALA A 67 -7.81 -0.41 7.07
CA ALA A 67 -6.37 -0.56 7.06
C ALA A 67 -5.92 -1.42 5.88
N VAL A 68 -5.14 -0.84 4.97
CA VAL A 68 -4.56 -1.54 3.81
C VAL A 68 -3.05 -1.41 3.86
N GLN A 69 -2.36 -2.54 3.71
CA GLN A 69 -0.91 -2.61 3.76
C GLN A 69 -0.36 -3.48 2.62
N TYR A 70 0.60 -2.94 1.88
CA TYR A 70 1.42 -3.70 0.93
C TYR A 70 2.86 -3.77 1.41
N THR A 71 3.48 -4.94 1.26
CA THR A 71 4.91 -5.15 1.49
C THR A 71 5.48 -5.79 0.24
N ILE A 72 6.28 -5.02 -0.51
CA ILE A 72 6.72 -5.34 -1.88
C ILE A 72 8.24 -5.46 -1.86
N ALA A 73 8.74 -6.66 -2.14
CA ALA A 73 10.18 -6.90 -2.27
C ALA A 73 10.67 -6.47 -3.66
N VAL A 74 11.64 -5.56 -3.71
CA VAL A 74 12.19 -4.99 -4.95
C VAL A 74 13.71 -5.06 -4.96
N ALA A 75 14.31 -5.08 -6.15
CA ALA A 75 15.76 -5.22 -6.31
C ALA A 75 16.54 -4.05 -5.70
N ASP A 76 16.00 -2.84 -5.86
CA ASP A 76 16.54 -1.61 -5.27
C ASP A 76 15.38 -0.79 -4.67
N PRO A 77 15.14 -0.88 -3.35
CA PRO A 77 14.02 -0.19 -2.70
C PRO A 77 14.26 1.31 -2.51
N GLU A 78 15.47 1.82 -2.72
CA GLU A 78 15.78 3.26 -2.65
C GLU A 78 15.46 3.97 -3.97
N ARG A 79 15.36 3.23 -5.08
CA ARG A 79 15.03 3.77 -6.41
C ARG A 79 13.51 3.87 -6.60
N VAL A 80 12.92 4.89 -5.98
CA VAL A 80 11.51 5.26 -6.17
C VAL A 80 11.39 6.23 -7.35
N GLU A 81 10.44 6.00 -8.25
CA GLU A 81 10.18 6.91 -9.36
C GLU A 81 9.44 8.18 -8.87
N PRO A 82 9.78 9.39 -9.38
CA PRO A 82 9.11 10.64 -8.95
C PRO A 82 7.58 10.60 -9.06
N ARG A 83 7.04 9.88 -10.05
CA ARG A 83 5.60 9.71 -10.23
C ARG A 83 4.93 9.00 -9.03
N VAL A 84 5.63 8.10 -8.36
CA VAL A 84 5.12 7.42 -7.16
C VAL A 84 4.94 8.42 -6.02
N GLU A 85 5.90 9.32 -5.85
CA GLU A 85 5.84 10.39 -4.84
C GLU A 85 4.68 11.36 -5.14
N GLU A 86 4.51 11.77 -6.40
CA GLU A 86 3.39 12.64 -6.82
C GLU A 86 2.01 12.01 -6.56
N LEU A 87 1.85 10.72 -6.88
CA LEU A 87 0.60 9.97 -6.62
C LEU A 87 0.34 9.83 -5.12
N PHE A 88 1.40 9.60 -4.34
CA PHE A 88 1.32 9.52 -2.89
C PHE A 88 0.84 10.84 -2.27
N ASP A 89 1.44 11.96 -2.69
CA ASP A 89 1.06 13.30 -2.22
C ASP A 89 -0.37 13.66 -2.61
N THR A 90 -0.79 13.28 -3.82
CA THR A 90 -2.18 13.44 -4.29
C THR A 90 -3.16 12.71 -3.38
N MET A 91 -2.93 11.41 -3.12
CA MET A 91 -3.79 10.62 -2.24
C MET A 91 -3.77 11.13 -0.80
N GLN A 92 -2.65 11.64 -0.29
CA GLN A 92 -2.60 12.25 1.03
C GLN A 92 -3.48 13.50 1.14
N ALA A 93 -3.50 14.34 0.10
CA ALA A 93 -4.37 15.50 0.03
C ALA A 93 -5.86 15.09 -0.01
N GLU A 94 -6.20 14.07 -0.79
CA GLU A 94 -7.57 13.53 -0.87
C GLU A 94 -8.04 12.94 0.47
N LEU A 95 -7.19 12.18 1.17
CA LEU A 95 -7.50 11.70 2.52
C LEU A 95 -7.71 12.84 3.52
N ALA A 96 -6.91 13.91 3.42
CA ALA A 96 -7.07 15.08 4.27
C ALA A 96 -8.40 15.81 3.98
N ALA A 97 -8.79 15.90 2.71
CA ALA A 97 -10.08 16.45 2.29
C ALA A 97 -11.24 15.61 2.82
N ALA A 98 -11.20 14.28 2.65
CA ALA A 98 -12.23 13.36 3.13
C ALA A 98 -12.45 13.45 4.65
N ARG A 99 -11.38 13.64 5.42
CA ARG A 99 -11.46 13.86 6.89
C ARG A 99 -12.17 15.14 7.30
N SER A 100 -12.22 16.12 6.41
CA SER A 100 -12.90 17.40 6.65
C SER A 100 -14.38 17.37 6.25
N THR A 101 -14.83 16.28 5.63
CA THR A 101 -16.21 16.07 5.20
C THR A 101 -17.14 15.84 6.41
N PRO A 102 -18.21 16.65 6.60
CA PRO A 102 -19.09 16.54 7.77
C PRO A 102 -19.92 15.25 7.84
N SER A 103 -20.18 14.61 6.70
CA SER A 103 -20.96 13.38 6.61
C SER A 103 -20.02 12.19 6.53
N LEU A 104 -20.07 11.28 7.50
CA LEU A 104 -19.25 10.06 7.46
C LEU A 104 -19.54 9.20 6.25
N THR A 105 -20.78 9.14 5.77
CA THR A 105 -21.10 8.39 4.54
C THR A 105 -20.40 8.96 3.32
N VAL A 106 -20.30 10.29 3.21
CA VAL A 106 -19.57 10.94 2.11
C VAL A 106 -18.07 10.74 2.30
N ALA A 107 -17.57 10.92 3.52
CA ALA A 107 -16.15 10.68 3.83
C ALA A 107 -15.71 9.25 3.49
N VAL A 108 -16.56 8.24 3.76
CA VAL A 108 -16.31 6.84 3.40
C VAL A 108 -16.23 6.67 1.89
N ALA A 109 -17.15 7.26 1.12
CA ALA A 109 -17.11 7.19 -0.34
C ALA A 109 -15.86 7.87 -0.93
N ASP A 110 -15.44 9.01 -0.36
CA ASP A 110 -14.20 9.70 -0.75
C ASP A 110 -12.98 8.82 -0.44
N ILE A 111 -12.97 8.14 0.72
CA ILE A 111 -11.91 7.19 1.08
C ILE A 111 -11.89 5.98 0.15
N ASP A 112 -13.06 5.44 -0.23
CA ASP A 112 -13.14 4.33 -1.19
C ASP A 112 -12.47 4.70 -2.53
N ALA A 113 -12.64 5.95 -2.98
CA ALA A 113 -11.96 6.44 -4.18
C ALA A 113 -10.43 6.50 -4.01
N VAL A 114 -9.94 6.92 -2.83
CA VAL A 114 -8.50 6.88 -2.52
C VAL A 114 -8.00 5.44 -2.46
N LEU A 115 -8.76 4.51 -1.88
CA LEU A 115 -8.39 3.10 -1.80
C LEU A 115 -8.18 2.48 -3.18
N VAL A 116 -9.02 2.82 -4.15
CA VAL A 116 -8.83 2.39 -5.55
C VAL A 116 -7.49 2.88 -6.09
N GLN A 117 -7.18 4.17 -5.93
CA GLN A 117 -5.89 4.73 -6.38
C GLN A 117 -4.70 4.09 -5.67
N PHE A 118 -4.84 3.81 -4.38
CA PHE A 118 -3.81 3.18 -3.57
C PHE A 118 -3.51 1.74 -4.03
N VAL A 119 -4.56 0.97 -4.33
CA VAL A 119 -4.45 -0.37 -4.90
C VAL A 119 -3.81 -0.33 -6.29
N ASP A 120 -4.19 0.64 -7.13
CA ASP A 120 -3.60 0.82 -8.45
C ASP A 120 -2.11 1.16 -8.39
N LEU A 121 -1.71 2.05 -7.46
CA LEU A 121 -0.31 2.34 -7.19
C LEU A 121 0.44 1.07 -6.77
N ALA A 122 -0.09 0.31 -5.80
CA ALA A 122 0.54 -0.93 -5.36
C ALA A 122 0.69 -1.95 -6.49
N ASN A 123 -0.33 -2.11 -7.33
CA ASN A 123 -0.29 -2.99 -8.50
C ASN A 123 0.78 -2.55 -9.50
N SER A 124 0.92 -1.23 -9.74
CA SER A 124 1.97 -0.71 -10.62
C SER A 124 3.38 -1.02 -10.12
N LEU A 125 3.62 -0.93 -8.80
CA LEU A 125 4.89 -1.24 -8.16
C LEU A 125 5.20 -2.75 -8.24
N ILE A 126 4.20 -3.59 -8.04
CA ILE A 126 4.31 -5.06 -8.19
C ILE A 126 4.67 -5.42 -9.64
N ALA A 127 3.98 -4.83 -10.62
CA ALA A 127 4.26 -5.07 -12.04
C ALA A 127 5.67 -4.62 -12.44
N ALA A 128 6.13 -3.45 -11.98
CA ALA A 128 7.48 -2.96 -12.25
C ALA A 128 8.57 -3.87 -11.69
N LYS A 129 8.34 -4.41 -10.49
CA LYS A 129 9.20 -5.43 -9.87
C LYS A 129 9.27 -6.69 -10.73
N ASP A 130 8.13 -7.24 -11.14
CA ASP A 130 8.09 -8.49 -11.91
C ASP A 130 8.74 -8.33 -13.29
N ALA A 131 8.58 -7.17 -13.94
CA ALA A 131 9.28 -6.85 -15.20
C ALA A 131 10.81 -6.80 -15.06
N THR A 132 11.33 -6.48 -13.86
CA THR A 132 12.77 -6.46 -13.58
C THR A 132 13.32 -7.87 -13.29
N ALA A 133 12.44 -8.84 -12.97
CA ALA A 133 12.80 -10.21 -12.61
C ALA A 133 12.88 -11.17 -13.82
N GLU A 134 12.31 -10.82 -14.98
CA GLU A 134 12.43 -11.66 -16.19
C GLU A 134 13.88 -11.64 -16.73
N PRO A 135 14.52 -12.81 -16.94
CA PRO A 135 15.77 -12.87 -17.68
C PRO A 135 15.49 -12.49 -19.14
N THR A 136 16.19 -11.49 -19.66
CA THR A 136 16.32 -11.31 -21.11
C THR A 136 16.96 -12.58 -21.65
N THR A 137 16.17 -13.48 -22.25
CA THR A 137 16.69 -14.64 -22.98
C THR A 137 17.47 -14.11 -24.19
N PRO A 138 18.81 -14.24 -24.26
CA PRO A 138 19.52 -13.95 -25.49
C PRO A 138 19.09 -15.01 -26.49
N GLY A 139 18.56 -14.57 -27.63
CA GLY A 139 18.05 -15.44 -28.67
C GLY A 139 19.03 -16.56 -29.03
N ALA A 140 18.50 -17.77 -29.17
CA ALA A 140 19.23 -18.89 -29.75
C ALA A 140 19.78 -18.47 -31.12
N GLY A 141 21.10 -18.29 -31.21
CA GLY A 141 21.77 -18.14 -32.49
C GLY A 141 21.54 -19.40 -33.34
N PRO A 142 21.46 -19.26 -34.68
CA PRO A 142 21.21 -20.40 -35.56
C PRO A 142 22.34 -21.42 -35.42
N PRO A 143 22.03 -22.74 -35.50
CA PRO A 143 23.04 -23.78 -35.34
C PRO A 143 24.12 -23.67 -36.44
N PRO A 144 25.37 -24.02 -36.13
CA PRO A 144 26.46 -23.93 -37.10
C PRO A 144 26.20 -24.85 -38.28
N ALA A 145 26.50 -24.36 -39.48
CA ALA A 145 26.41 -25.14 -40.72
C ALA A 145 27.43 -26.29 -40.66
N ASP A 146 26.91 -27.50 -40.85
CA ASP A 146 27.64 -28.75 -40.95
C ASP A 146 28.64 -28.66 -42.11
N LEU A 147 29.94 -28.82 -41.82
CA LEU A 147 30.98 -28.97 -42.84
C LEU A 147 31.58 -30.37 -42.70
N SER A 148 31.29 -31.20 -43.69
CA SER A 148 32.00 -32.43 -44.05
C SER A 148 31.83 -32.63 -45.56
N PRO A 149 32.77 -33.25 -46.29
CA PRO A 149 33.70 -34.29 -45.86
C PRO A 149 35.20 -33.95 -45.92
#